data_AF-A0A418NSR1-F1
#
_entry.id   AF-A0A418NSR1-F1
#
_cell.length_a   1.000
_cell.length_b   1.000
_cell.length_c   1.000
_cell.angle_alpha   90.00
_cell.angle_beta   90.00
_cell.angle_gamma   90.00
#
_symmetry.space_group_name_H-M   'P 1'
#
loop_
_entity.id
_entity.type
_entity.pdbx_description
1 polymer ?
#
loop_
_entity_poly.entity_id
_entity_poly.type
_entity_poly.pdbx_seq_one_letter_code
_entity_poly.pdbx_strand_id
1 'polypeptide(L)' 'MTLRQAQDERKRFGDHARRLAGVAARLFGWPPHWFWQTTPREFASIFETPDGQADGMSRADLDRLLEQDSNG' A
#
# COMPACT_ATOMS: atom_id res chain seq x y z
N MET A 1 5.78 31.03 -6.75
CA MET A 1 5.46 29.69 -7.30
C MET A 1 5.19 29.87 -8.80
N THR A 2 6.08 29.37 -9.65
CA THR A 2 5.99 29.60 -11.10
C THR A 2 4.98 28.63 -11.74
N LEU A 3 4.24 29.07 -12.77
CA LEU A 3 3.24 28.25 -13.47
C LEU A 3 3.76 26.85 -13.87
N ARG A 4 5.02 26.79 -14.29
CA ARG A 4 5.73 25.55 -14.67
C ARG A 4 5.90 24.58 -13.48
N GLN A 5 6.23 25.09 -12.29
CA GLN A 5 6.37 24.27 -11.09
C GLN A 5 5.04 23.63 -10.67
N ALA A 6 3.95 24.41 -10.73
CA ALA A 6 2.61 23.89 -10.43
C ALA A 6 2.18 22.79 -11.41
N GLN A 7 2.56 22.90 -12.69
CA GLN A 7 2.31 21.86 -13.69
C GLN A 7 3.09 20.57 -13.40
N ASP A 8 4.37 20.70 -13.02
CA ASP A 8 5.20 19.55 -12.69
C ASP A 8 4.73 18.84 -11.42
N GLU A 9 4.20 19.57 -10.43
CA GLU A 9 3.55 18.99 -9.25
C GLU A 9 2.26 18.24 -9.61
N ARG A 10 1.40 18.81 -10.47
CA ARG A 10 0.16 18.14 -10.91
C ARG A 10 0.45 16.84 -11.66
N LYS A 11 1.48 16.82 -12.52
CA LYS A 11 1.91 15.60 -13.21
C LYS A 11 2.38 14.54 -12.21
N ARG A 12 3.28 14.91 -11.29
CA ARG A 12 3.78 14.00 -10.26
C ARG A 12 2.64 13.45 -9.41
N PHE A 13 1.71 14.29 -8.96
CA PHE A 13 0.54 13.83 -8.20
C PHE A 13 -0.29 12.81 -9.00
N GLY A 14 -0.62 13.12 -10.26
CA GLY A 14 -1.41 12.22 -11.12
C GLY A 14 -0.76 10.86 -11.33
N ASP A 15 0.56 10.82 -11.55
CA ASP A 15 1.31 9.58 -11.72
C ASP A 15 1.29 8.70 -10.46
N HIS A 16 1.47 9.31 -9.27
CA HIS A 16 1.42 8.58 -8.01
C HIS A 16 0.00 8.11 -7.68
N ALA A 17 -1.01 8.96 -7.85
CA ALA A 17 -2.41 8.61 -7.62
C ALA A 17 -2.86 7.45 -8.52
N ARG A 18 -2.46 7.44 -9.79
CA ARG A 18 -2.74 6.32 -10.71
C ARG A 18 -2.12 5.01 -10.24
N ARG A 19 -0.87 5.04 -9.79
CA ARG A 19 -0.18 3.85 -9.26
C ARG A 19 -0.89 3.33 -8.01
N LEU A 20 -1.24 4.23 -7.08
CA LEU A 20 -1.88 3.88 -5.82
C LEU A 20 -3.30 3.31 -6.02
N ALA A 21 -4.10 3.89 -6.93
CA ALA A 21 -5.40 3.36 -7.30
C ALA A 21 -5.30 1.90 -7.83
N GLY A 22 -4.27 1.61 -8.62
CA GLY A 22 -4.01 0.25 -9.12
C GLY A 22 -3.60 -0.73 -8.01
N VAL A 23 -2.87 -0.26 -6.99
CA VAL A 23 -2.53 -1.07 -5.81
C VAL A 23 -3.77 -1.33 -4.96
N ALA A 24 -4.60 -0.32 -4.71
CA ALA A 24 -5.85 -0.45 -3.97
C ALA A 24 -6.79 -1.49 -4.59
N ALA A 25 -6.93 -1.48 -5.92
CA ALA A 25 -7.73 -2.47 -6.65
C ALA A 25 -7.19 -3.90 -6.48
N ARG A 26 -5.86 -4.09 -6.43
CA ARG A 26 -5.23 -5.42 -6.30
C ARG A 26 -5.26 -5.95 -4.87
N LEU A 27 -5.00 -5.11 -3.88
CA LEU A 27 -4.94 -5.53 -2.48
C LEU A 27 -6.33 -5.71 -1.86
N PHE A 28 -7.27 -4.82 -2.21
CA PHE A 28 -8.59 -4.77 -1.55
C PHE A 28 -9.74 -5.17 -2.47
N GLY A 29 -9.48 -5.44 -3.76
CA GLY A 29 -10.54 -5.71 -4.75
C GLY A 29 -11.41 -4.48 -5.05
N TRP A 30 -10.96 -3.28 -4.70
CA TRP A 30 -11.76 -2.07 -4.81
C TRP A 30 -12.03 -1.71 -6.28
N PRO A 31 -13.28 -1.35 -6.63
CA PRO A 31 -13.54 -0.76 -7.93
C PRO A 31 -12.90 0.63 -7.99
N PRO A 32 -12.41 1.10 -9.16
CA PRO A 32 -11.59 2.31 -9.26
C PRO A 32 -12.21 3.59 -8.69
N HIS A 33 -13.54 3.69 -8.65
CA HIS A 33 -14.23 4.87 -8.13
C HIS A 33 -14.11 5.04 -6.61
N TRP A 34 -13.92 3.96 -5.84
CA TRP A 34 -13.78 4.04 -4.39
C TRP A 34 -12.53 4.81 -3.99
N PHE A 35 -11.40 4.56 -4.67
CA PHE A 35 -10.15 5.27 -4.41
C PHE A 35 -10.31 6.80 -4.49
N TRP A 36 -11.11 7.30 -5.43
CA TRP A 36 -11.34 8.74 -5.61
C TRP A 36 -12.37 9.33 -4.65
N GLN A 37 -13.19 8.49 -4.02
CA GLN A 37 -14.17 8.91 -3.00
C GLN A 37 -13.59 8.87 -1.60
N THR A 38 -12.61 8.00 -1.35
CA THR A 38 -11.89 7.91 -0.07
C THR A 38 -10.98 9.11 0.12
N THR A 39 -11.03 9.74 1.29
CA THR A 39 -10.10 10.83 1.61
C THR A 39 -8.69 10.28 1.84
N PRO A 40 -7.62 11.08 1.62
CA PRO A 40 -6.26 10.62 1.88
C PRO A 40 -6.01 10.15 3.31
N ARG A 41 -6.71 10.73 4.30
CA ARG A 41 -6.61 10.34 5.71
C ARG A 41 -7.23 8.96 5.97
N GLU A 42 -8.45 8.74 5.47
CA GLU A 42 -9.10 7.42 5.55
C GLU A 42 -8.33 6.35 4.77
N PHE A 43 -7.70 6.73 3.66
CA PHE A 43 -6.87 5.81 2.90
C PHE A 43 -5.59 5.46 3.67
N ALA A 44 -4.96 6.44 4.32
CA ALA A 44 -3.75 6.22 5.13
C ALA A 44 -4.01 5.28 6.32
N SER A 45 -5.19 5.37 6.97
CA SER A 45 -5.52 4.52 8.11
C SER A 45 -5.62 3.03 7.79
N ILE A 46 -5.72 2.64 6.50
CA ILE A 46 -5.67 1.24 6.07
C ILE A 46 -4.27 0.65 6.25
N PHE A 47 -3.22 1.49 6.13
CA PHE A 47 -1.82 1.08 6.24
C PHE A 47 -1.22 1.36 7.61
N GLU A 48 -1.96 2.05 8.48
CA GLU A 48 -1.54 2.27 9.86
C GLU A 48 -1.48 0.91 10.58
N THR A 49 -0.30 0.56 11.09
CA THR A 49 -0.16 -0.57 12.01
C THR A 49 -0.48 -0.04 13.41
N PRO A 50 -1.49 -0.58 14.12
CA PRO A 50 -1.83 -0.10 15.45
C PRO A 50 -0.74 -0.51 16.44
N ASP A 51 0.18 0.41 16.76
CA ASP A 51 1.20 0.50 17.85
C ASP A 51 1.95 -0.76 18.35
N GLY A 52 1.68 -1.94 17.83
CA GLY A 52 2.50 -3.13 17.98
C GLY A 52 3.38 -3.23 16.76
N GLN A 53 4.69 -3.11 16.96
CA GLN A 53 5.67 -3.64 16.04
C GLN A 53 5.24 -5.08 15.73
N ALA A 54 4.53 -5.31 14.63
CA ALA A 54 4.34 -6.64 14.12
C ALA A 54 5.72 -7.04 13.64
N ASP A 55 6.48 -7.72 14.50
CA ASP A 55 7.59 -8.53 14.04
C ASP A 55 6.96 -9.55 13.10
N GLY A 56 6.94 -9.17 11.82
CA GLY A 56 6.51 -10.06 10.76
C GLY A 56 7.35 -11.32 10.82
N MET A 57 6.80 -12.42 10.32
CA MET A 57 7.54 -13.68 10.20
C MET A 57 8.88 -13.42 9.50
N SER A 58 9.98 -13.66 10.20
CA SER A 58 11.30 -13.54 9.60
C SER A 58 11.49 -14.64 8.57
N ARG A 59 12.50 -14.48 7.71
CA ARG A 59 12.85 -15.55 6.77
C ARG A 59 13.24 -16.84 7.50
N ALA A 60 13.92 -16.72 8.64
CA ALA A 60 14.30 -17.87 9.46
C ALA A 60 13.08 -18.59 10.06
N ASP A 61 12.04 -17.85 10.46
CA ASP A 61 10.79 -18.43 10.97
C ASP A 61 10.05 -19.21 9.87
N LEU A 62 10.03 -18.67 8.64
CA LEU A 62 9.47 -19.36 7.49
C LEU A 62 10.21 -20.66 7.17
N ASP A 63 11.55 -20.61 7.12
CA ASP A 63 12.38 -21.77 6.80
C ASP A 63 12.17 -22.89 7.86
N ARG A 64 12.04 -22.52 9.14
CA ARG A 64 11.74 -23.47 10.23
C ARG A 64 10.38 -24.15 10.07
N LEU A 65 9.35 -23.44 9.62
CA LEU A 65 8.03 -24.04 9.37
C LEU A 65 8.07 -25.05 8.22
N LEU A 66 8.82 -24.75 7.16
CA LEU A 66 8.98 -25.64 6.01
C LEU A 66 9.73 -26.93 6.38
N GLU A 67 10.74 -26.83 7.27
CA GLU A 67 11.45 -27.99 7.80
C GLU A 67 10.54 -28.88 8.66
N GLN A 68 9.62 -28.30 9.43
CA GLN A 68 8.69 -29.09 10.26
C GLN A 68 7.64 -29.83 9.42
N ASP A 69 7.12 -29.21 8.36
CA ASP A 69 6.14 -29.83 7.44
C ASP A 69 6.76 -30.97 6.60
N SER A 70 8.04 -30.83 6.22
CA SER A 70 8.74 -31.83 5.41
C SER A 70 9.16 -33.10 6.17
N ASN A 71 9.10 -33.08 7.51
CA ASN A 71 9.48 -34.20 8.39
C ASN A 71 8.27 -34.99 8.91
N GLY A 72 7.09 -34.83 8.28
CA GLY A 72 5.85 -35.56 8.57
C GLY A 72 5.69 -36.87 7.79
#